data_AF-A0A3D0YX98-F1
#
_entry.id   AF-A0A3D0YX98-F1
#
_cell.length_a   1.000
_cell.length_b   1.000
_cell.length_c   1.000
_cell.angle_alpha   90.00
_cell.angle_beta   90.00
_cell.angle_gamma   90.00
#
_symmetry.space_group_name_H-M   'P 1'
#
loop_
_entity.id
_entity.type
_entity.pdbx_description
1 polymer ?
#
loop_
_entity_poly.entity_id
_entity_poly.type
_entity_poly.pdbx_seq_one_letter_code
_entity_poly.pdbx_strand_id
1 'polypeptide(L)'
;MDGFGRVMLNLIWIVILVLLTVRGSCTRNEDAVYTAEVEGYSEVIVLDRDWFMVGFRGCDVEDAAKFEIKAVNVKGVKVEIIVCMGYPFKAGTVRVPIH
;
A
#
# COMPACT_ATOMS: atom_id res chain seq x y z
N MET A 1 -26.22 -15.24 26.27
CA MET A 1 -25.92 -15.02 24.84
C MET A 1 -25.96 -16.37 24.17
N ASP A 2 -27.00 -16.60 23.39
CA ASP A 2 -27.29 -17.88 22.75
C ASP A 2 -26.18 -18.19 21.73
N GLY A 3 -25.95 -19.48 21.43
CA GLY A 3 -24.92 -19.89 20.47
C GLY A 3 -25.04 -19.15 19.12
N PHE A 4 -26.27 -18.83 18.71
CA PHE A 4 -26.59 -18.05 17.51
C PHE A 4 -26.04 -16.62 17.54
N GLY A 5 -26.10 -15.93 18.68
CA GLY A 5 -25.59 -14.57 18.83
C GLY A 5 -24.07 -14.48 18.69
N ARG A 6 -23.34 -15.49 19.17
CA ARG A 6 -21.87 -15.58 19.01
C ARG A 6 -21.47 -15.83 17.55
N VAL A 7 -22.23 -16.67 16.84
CA VAL A 7 -21.97 -16.94 15.41
C VAL A 7 -22.19 -15.68 14.56
N MET A 8 -23.29 -14.96 14.77
CA MET A 8 -23.54 -13.70 14.06
C MET A 8 -22.48 -12.64 14.33
N LEU A 9 -22.05 -12.48 15.59
CA LEU A 9 -20.99 -11.54 15.95
C LEU A 9 -19.64 -11.90 15.27
N ASN A 10 -19.29 -13.19 15.24
CA ASN A 10 -18.07 -13.65 14.56
C ASN A 10 -18.13 -13.41 13.04
N LEU A 11 -19.28 -13.64 12.41
CA LEU A 11 -19.45 -13.37 10.97
C LEU A 11 -19.27 -11.88 10.65
N ILE A 12 -19.83 -10.99 11.48
CA ILE A 12 -19.66 -9.54 11.31
C ILE A 12 -18.18 -9.16 11.41
N TRP A 13 -17.44 -9.69 12.38
CA TRP A 13 -16.01 -9.44 12.52
C TRP A 13 -15.20 -9.94 11.32
N ILE A 14 -15.52 -11.13 10.81
CA ILE A 14 -14.87 -11.68 9.60
C ILE A 14 -15.12 -10.76 8.40
N VAL A 15 -16.36 -10.29 8.20
CA VAL A 15 -16.70 -9.37 7.11
C VAL A 15 -15.95 -8.06 7.25
N ILE A 16 -15.88 -7.48 8.46
CA ILE A 16 -15.12 -6.24 8.71
C ILE A 16 -13.64 -6.45 8.39
N LEU A 17 -13.04 -7.55 8.83
CA LEU A 17 -11.64 -7.87 8.54
C LEU A 17 -11.38 -8.02 7.04
N VAL A 18 -12.26 -8.73 6.32
CA VAL A 18 -12.17 -8.86 4.86
C VAL A 18 -12.26 -7.50 4.20
N LEU A 19 -13.23 -6.66 4.57
CA LEU A 19 -13.39 -5.32 4.01
C LEU A 19 -12.15 -4.43 4.26
N LEU A 20 -11.54 -4.52 5.45
CA LEU A 20 -10.31 -3.79 5.76
C LEU A 20 -9.14 -4.26 4.88
N THR A 21 -9.03 -5.57 4.61
CA THR A 21 -7.97 -6.11 3.73
C THR A 21 -8.19 -5.81 2.26
N VAL A 22 -9.42 -5.72 1.78
CA VAL A 22 -9.72 -5.51 0.34
C VAL A 22 -9.46 -4.07 -0.10
N ARG A 23 -9.36 -3.10 0.84
CA ARG A 23 -9.06 -1.69 0.53
C ARG A 23 -7.79 -1.53 -0.33
N GLY A 24 -6.76 -2.33 -0.05
CA GLY A 24 -5.52 -2.31 -0.82
C GLY A 24 -5.62 -2.90 -2.22
N SER A 25 -6.63 -3.72 -2.52
CA SER A 25 -6.85 -4.21 -3.88
C SER A 25 -7.30 -3.10 -4.85
N CYS A 26 -7.86 -2.01 -4.33
CA CYS A 26 -8.35 -0.90 -5.15
C CYS A 26 -7.25 0.08 -5.56
N THR A 27 -6.06 0.04 -4.94
CA THR A 27 -4.94 0.90 -5.34
C THR A 27 -4.35 0.39 -6.66
N ARG A 28 -4.23 1.29 -7.64
CA ARG A 28 -3.68 0.96 -8.96
C ARG A 28 -2.18 1.25 -9.00
N ASN A 29 -1.48 0.53 -9.86
CA ASN A 29 -0.06 0.76 -10.11
C ASN A 29 0.19 2.19 -10.65
N GLU A 30 -0.74 2.70 -11.45
CA GLU A 30 -0.73 4.04 -12.03
C GLU A 30 -0.60 5.14 -10.96
N ASP A 31 -1.33 5.00 -9.86
CA ASP A 31 -1.31 5.98 -8.77
C ASP A 31 0.05 6.00 -8.05
N ALA A 32 0.67 4.83 -7.90
CA ALA A 32 2.00 4.69 -7.30
C ALA A 32 3.10 5.24 -8.22
N VAL A 33 2.99 5.01 -9.53
CA VAL A 33 3.89 5.58 -10.54
C VAL A 33 3.78 7.11 -10.53
N TYR A 34 2.56 7.63 -10.58
CA TYR A 34 2.32 9.08 -10.53
C TYR A 34 2.91 9.72 -9.27
N THR A 35 2.73 9.06 -8.11
CA THR A 35 3.33 9.53 -6.84
C THR A 35 4.85 9.60 -6.92
N ALA A 36 5.51 8.58 -7.49
CA ALA A 36 6.96 8.59 -7.68
C ALA A 36 7.40 9.70 -8.65
N GLU A 37 6.67 9.93 -9.75
CA GLU A 37 6.98 10.98 -10.73
C GLU A 37 6.84 12.39 -10.13
N VAL A 38 5.81 12.63 -9.32
CA VAL A 38 5.60 13.91 -8.62
C VAL A 38 6.75 14.23 -7.66
N GLU A 39 7.34 13.21 -7.04
CA GLU A 39 8.52 13.33 -6.17
C GLU A 39 9.85 13.48 -6.95
N GLY A 40 9.80 13.55 -8.28
CA GLY A 40 10.96 13.83 -9.13
C GLY A 40 11.75 12.59 -9.56
N TYR A 41 11.16 11.41 -9.46
CA TYR A 41 11.73 10.18 -10.04
C TYR A 41 11.31 10.01 -11.50
N SER A 42 12.16 9.38 -12.30
CA SER A 42 11.90 9.07 -13.71
C SER A 42 12.18 7.59 -14.01
N GLU A 43 11.80 7.10 -15.20
CA GLU A 43 11.95 5.68 -15.59
C GLU A 43 11.38 4.71 -14.53
N VAL A 44 10.16 5.02 -14.06
CA VAL A 44 9.51 4.34 -12.95
C VAL A 44 8.99 2.96 -13.39
N ILE A 45 9.45 1.90 -12.72
CA ILE A 45 9.04 0.52 -12.97
C ILE A 45 8.56 -0.09 -11.65
N VAL A 46 7.30 -0.52 -11.62
CA VAL A 46 6.74 -1.25 -10.47
C VAL A 46 7.26 -2.69 -10.51
N LEU A 47 7.96 -3.11 -9.46
CA LEU A 47 8.50 -4.46 -9.31
C LEU A 47 7.51 -5.38 -8.59
N ASP A 48 6.94 -4.90 -7.49
CA ASP A 48 6.02 -5.66 -6.66
C ASP A 48 4.92 -4.78 -6.05
N ARG A 49 3.81 -5.42 -5.70
CA ARG A 49 2.65 -4.79 -5.05
C ARG A 49 2.11 -5.69 -3.94
N ASP A 50 2.22 -5.18 -2.73
CA ASP A 50 1.63 -5.76 -1.53
C ASP A 50 0.46 -4.94 -1.03
N TRP A 51 -0.64 -5.59 -0.69
CA TRP A 51 -1.83 -4.94 -0.12
C TRP A 51 -2.23 -5.55 1.23
N PHE A 52 -1.50 -6.57 1.69
CA PHE A 52 -1.76 -7.27 2.94
C PHE A 52 -0.74 -6.90 4.01
N MET A 53 -1.24 -6.47 5.18
CA MET A 53 -0.42 -6.12 6.36
C MET A 53 0.71 -5.12 6.05
N VAL A 54 0.42 -4.10 5.25
CA VAL A 54 1.43 -3.15 4.75
C VAL A 54 2.13 -2.36 5.87
N GLY A 55 1.45 -2.11 7.00
CA GLY A 55 2.06 -1.50 8.18
C GLY A 55 3.27 -2.27 8.73
N PHE A 56 3.26 -3.61 8.66
CA PHE A 56 4.40 -4.45 9.07
C PHE A 56 5.50 -4.51 8.01
N ARG A 57 5.23 -4.07 6.79
CA ARG A 57 6.16 -4.07 5.66
C ARG A 57 6.88 -2.72 5.47
N GLY A 58 6.84 -1.87 6.51
CA GLY A 58 7.51 -0.57 6.50
C GLY A 58 6.66 0.57 5.95
N CYS A 59 5.34 0.39 5.79
CA CYS A 59 4.38 1.47 5.56
C CYS A 59 3.65 1.83 6.86
N ASP A 60 2.73 2.79 6.82
CA ASP A 60 1.82 3.10 7.92
C ASP A 60 0.74 2.01 8.04
N VAL A 61 0.17 1.83 9.25
CA VAL A 61 -0.98 0.94 9.48
C VAL A 61 -2.24 1.43 8.75
N GLU A 62 -2.31 2.72 8.44
CA GLU A 62 -3.41 3.31 7.67
C GLU A 62 -3.21 3.23 6.15
N ASP A 63 -2.04 2.79 5.69
CA ASP A 63 -1.80 2.61 4.26
C ASP A 63 -2.53 1.38 3.75
N ALA A 64 -2.96 1.45 2.49
CA ALA A 64 -3.73 0.38 1.85
C ALA A 64 -2.83 -0.55 1.04
N ALA A 65 -1.77 -0.03 0.43
CA ALA A 65 -0.84 -0.80 -0.38
C ALA A 65 0.60 -0.29 -0.27
N LYS A 66 1.54 -1.20 -0.49
CA LYS A 66 2.97 -0.96 -0.62
C LYS A 66 3.38 -1.38 -2.03
N PHE A 67 4.10 -0.51 -2.71
CA PHE A 67 4.66 -0.75 -4.03
C PHE A 67 6.18 -0.69 -3.94
N GLU A 68 6.85 -1.69 -4.47
CA GLU A 68 8.30 -1.66 -4.66
C GLU A 68 8.56 -1.19 -6.07
N ILE A 69 9.34 -0.12 -6.21
CA ILE A 69 9.53 0.59 -7.46
C ILE A 69 11.02 0.77 -7.71
N LYS A 70 11.43 0.46 -8.94
CA LYS A 70 12.75 0.83 -9.46
C LYS A 70 12.59 2.11 -10.27
N ALA A 71 13.38 3.14 -9.95
CA ALA A 71 13.31 4.42 -10.65
C ALA A 71 14.69 5.09 -10.73
N VAL A 72 14.80 6.15 -11.52
CA VAL A 72 15.96 7.02 -11.61
C VAL A 72 15.71 8.28 -10.79
N ASN A 73 16.62 8.60 -9.87
CA ASN A 73 16.51 9.81 -9.07
C ASN A 73 17.01 11.05 -9.83
N VAL A 74 16.86 12.24 -9.23
CA VAL A 74 17.33 13.53 -9.78
C VAL A 74 18.84 13.59 -10.08
N LYS A 75 19.63 12.64 -9.57
CA LYS A 75 21.08 12.52 -9.85
C LYS A 75 21.38 11.59 -11.04
N GLY A 76 20.36 11.06 -11.71
CA GLY A 76 20.52 10.10 -12.80
C GLY A 76 20.90 8.69 -12.33
N VAL A 77 20.74 8.38 -11.04
CA VAL A 77 21.12 7.08 -10.47
C VAL A 77 19.87 6.22 -10.31
N LYS A 78 19.97 4.94 -10.74
CA LYS A 78 18.93 3.94 -10.51
C LYS A 78 18.87 3.58 -9.03
N VAL A 79 17.69 3.72 -8.44
CA VAL A 79 17.41 3.45 -7.04
C VAL A 79 16.13 2.61 -6.92
N GLU A 80 16.04 1.88 -5.81
CA GLU A 80 14.82 1.15 -5.44
C GLU A 80 14.16 1.93 -4.30
N ILE A 81 12.89 2.25 -4.49
CA ILE A 81 12.08 3.04 -3.58
C ILE A 81 10.81 2.26 -3.24
N ILE A 82 10.23 2.59 -2.09
CA ILE A 82 8.96 2.05 -1.65
C ILE A 82 7.93 3.18 -1.74
N VAL A 83 6.80 2.92 -2.39
CA VAL A 83 5.66 3.84 -2.42
C VAL A 83 4.53 3.24 -1.60
N CYS A 84 4.22 3.87 -0.49
CA CYS A 84 3.10 3.51 0.37
C CYS A 84 1.88 4.31 -0.07
N MET A 85 0.81 3.62 -0.50
CA MET A 85 -0.41 4.26 -1.00
C MET A 85 -1.52 4.14 0.03
N GLY A 86 -2.11 5.28 0.38
CA GLY A 86 -3.37 5.34 1.10
C GLY A 86 -4.57 5.16 0.19
N TYR A 87 -5.67 4.61 0.71
CA TYR A 87 -6.95 4.55 0.01
C TYR A 87 -8.11 4.67 1.00
N PRO A 88 -9.18 5.44 0.73
CA PRO A 88 -9.43 6.24 -0.48
C PRO A 88 -9.01 7.72 -0.38
N PHE A 89 -8.65 8.23 0.80
CA PHE A 89 -8.43 9.68 1.02
C PHE A 89 -7.02 10.05 1.48
N LYS A 90 -6.08 9.10 1.51
CA LYS A 90 -4.72 9.32 1.98
C LYS A 90 -3.77 9.28 0.78
N ALA A 91 -2.94 10.33 0.64
CA ALA A 91 -1.98 10.45 -0.45
C ALA A 91 -0.88 9.38 -0.37
N GLY A 92 -0.19 9.17 -1.49
CA GLY A 92 0.99 8.31 -1.55
C GLY A 92 2.19 8.94 -0.84
N THR A 93 3.03 8.11 -0.23
CA THR A 93 4.29 8.52 0.40
C THR A 93 5.43 7.70 -0.17
N VAL A 94 6.47 8.37 -0.67
CA VAL A 94 7.71 7.72 -1.12
C VAL A 94 8.66 7.55 0.07
N ARG A 95 9.21 6.36 0.22
CA ARG A 95 10.24 6.01 1.20
C ARG A 95 11.45 5.44 0.49
N VAL A 96 12.63 5.89 0.88
CA VAL A 96 13.89 5.34 0.39
C VAL A 96 14.43 4.40 1.47
N PRO A 97 14.47 3.07 1.24
CA PRO A 97 15.07 2.16 2.20
C PRO A 97 16.56 2.48 2.35
N ILE A 98 17.01 2.62 3.59
CA ILE A 98 18.44 2.77 3.91
C ILE A 98 19.02 1.35 3.90
N HIS A 99 19.83 1.04 2.88
CA HIS A 99 20.69 -0.13 2.86
C HIS A 99 22.07 0.22 3.40
#